data_AF-A0A8J3VS85-F1
#
_entry.id   AF-A0A8J3VS85-F1
#
_cell.length_a   1.000
_cell.length_b   1.000
_cell.length_c   1.000
_cell.angle_alpha   90.00
_cell.angle_beta   90.00
_cell.angle_gamma   90.00
#
_symmetry.space_group_name_H-M   'P 1'
#
loop_
_entity.id
_entity.type
_entity.pdbx_description
1 polymer ?
#
loop_
_entity_poly.entity_id
_entity_poly.type
_entity_poly.pdbx_seq_one_letter_code
_entity_poly.pdbx_strand_id
1 'polypeptide(L)'
;MATLIYSATMSLDGFIAGPGGDMSWLTAHIGPDPAVEDLIPRIGALLVGRRTFGGDDPHRGTEKEGKPFGGGWSGPQFVLTHHAPDVEYPDVTFVGDLNTAVAAAKAAAGDKYVNVLGASVAAQCLDAGVLDEIFVGIAPVMLGDGVRLFNHPGGKSVALERFALTYTANVTNLRLRVAG
;
A
#
# COMPACT_ATOMS: atom_id res chain seq x y z
N MET A 1 11.14 16.62 -2.71
CA MET A 1 9.70 16.42 -2.41
C MET A 1 9.46 14.92 -2.38
N ALA A 2 8.88 14.40 -1.30
CA ALA A 2 8.63 12.97 -1.14
C ALA A 2 7.88 12.37 -2.33
N THR A 3 8.36 11.22 -2.79
CA THR A 3 7.73 10.38 -3.81
C THR A 3 6.60 9.56 -3.19
N LEU A 4 5.40 9.61 -3.78
CA LEU A 4 4.29 8.71 -3.44
C LEU A 4 4.42 7.40 -4.19
N ILE A 5 4.57 6.32 -3.44
CA ILE A 5 4.67 4.97 -3.98
C ILE A 5 3.48 4.14 -3.49
N TYR A 6 2.83 3.42 -4.39
CA TYR A 6 1.90 2.36 -4.02
C TYR A 6 2.61 1.01 -4.08
N SER A 7 2.82 0.38 -2.94
CA SER A 7 3.44 -0.95 -2.85
C SER A 7 2.41 -2.03 -2.46
N ALA A 8 2.35 -3.13 -3.21
CA ALA A 8 1.56 -4.30 -2.80
C ALA A 8 2.07 -5.60 -3.45
N THR A 9 1.85 -6.72 -2.78
CA THR A 9 1.91 -8.04 -3.43
C THR A 9 0.51 -8.39 -3.94
N MET A 10 0.41 -8.87 -5.18
CA MET A 10 -0.83 -9.36 -5.77
C MET A 10 -0.69 -10.79 -6.29
N SER A 11 -1.81 -11.50 -6.33
CA SER A 11 -1.98 -12.73 -7.12
C SER A 11 -1.88 -12.43 -8.62
N LEU A 12 -1.68 -13.47 -9.44
CA LEU A 12 -1.57 -13.32 -10.90
C LEU A 12 -2.85 -12.74 -11.54
N ASP A 13 -4.02 -13.05 -10.98
CA ASP A 13 -5.33 -12.50 -11.36
C ASP A 13 -5.66 -11.13 -10.73
N GLY A 14 -4.67 -10.54 -10.04
CA GLY A 14 -4.65 -9.13 -9.69
C GLY A 14 -5.24 -8.77 -8.33
N PHE A 15 -5.32 -9.71 -7.38
CA PHE A 15 -5.87 -9.48 -6.05
C PHE A 15 -4.77 -9.31 -4.99
N ILE A 16 -4.88 -8.29 -4.15
CA ILE A 16 -3.95 -7.97 -3.05
C ILE A 16 -4.43 -8.51 -1.70
N ALA A 17 -5.70 -8.89 -1.61
CA ALA A 17 -6.32 -9.53 -0.46
C ALA A 17 -7.48 -10.40 -0.95
N GLY A 18 -7.81 -11.46 -0.24
CA GLY A 18 -8.96 -12.31 -0.51
C GLY A 18 -10.29 -11.64 -0.12
N PRO A 19 -11.41 -12.37 -0.24
CA PRO A 19 -12.71 -11.91 0.23
C PRO A 19 -12.66 -11.45 1.68
N GLY A 20 -13.34 -10.34 2.00
CA GLY A 20 -13.33 -9.78 3.34
C GLY A 20 -11.95 -9.33 3.82
N GLY A 21 -11.01 -8.99 2.92
CA GLY A 21 -9.70 -8.48 3.30
C GLY A 21 -8.70 -9.54 3.78
N ASP A 22 -8.98 -10.82 3.55
CA ASP A 22 -8.11 -11.92 3.98
C ASP A 22 -6.67 -11.80 3.42
N MET A 23 -5.69 -11.77 4.31
CA MET A 23 -4.27 -11.70 4.00
C MET A 23 -3.54 -13.03 4.23
N SER A 24 -4.21 -14.07 4.72
CA SER A 24 -3.60 -15.35 5.08
C SER A 24 -2.93 -16.03 3.88
N TRP A 25 -3.47 -15.82 2.68
CA TRP A 25 -2.93 -16.35 1.42
C TRP A 25 -1.47 -15.96 1.18
N LEU A 26 -1.03 -14.77 1.60
CA LEU A 26 0.32 -14.28 1.34
C LEU A 26 1.39 -15.21 1.91
N THR A 27 1.22 -15.68 3.14
CA THR A 27 2.24 -16.47 3.87
C THR A 27 2.65 -17.76 3.15
N ALA A 28 1.77 -18.34 2.34
CA ALA A 28 2.05 -19.54 1.56
C ALA A 28 2.85 -19.24 0.27
N HIS A 29 2.92 -17.98 -0.14
CA HIS A 29 3.40 -17.59 -1.47
C HIS A 29 4.53 -16.54 -1.45
N ILE A 30 4.78 -15.89 -0.32
CA ILE A 30 5.87 -14.92 -0.17
C ILE A 30 6.99 -15.48 0.72
N GLY A 31 8.22 -15.03 0.47
CA GLY A 31 9.40 -15.32 1.29
C GLY A 31 10.25 -14.06 1.44
N PRO A 32 11.49 -14.17 1.96
CA PRO A 32 12.43 -13.06 1.98
C PRO A 32 12.58 -12.45 0.59
N ASP A 33 12.50 -11.12 0.53
CA ASP A 33 12.50 -10.38 -0.73
C ASP A 33 13.37 -9.13 -0.58
N PRO A 34 14.59 -9.11 -1.16
CA PRO A 34 15.49 -7.98 -1.10
C PRO A 34 14.87 -6.67 -1.61
N ALA A 35 13.91 -6.72 -2.55
CA ALA A 35 13.27 -5.52 -3.05
C ALA A 35 12.34 -4.87 -2.01
N VAL A 36 11.66 -5.68 -1.19
CA VAL A 36 10.82 -5.21 -0.08
C VAL A 36 11.69 -4.76 1.09
N GLU A 37 12.73 -5.52 1.42
CA GLU A 37 13.70 -5.19 2.48
C GLU A 37 14.41 -3.86 2.18
N ASP A 38 14.72 -3.58 0.91
CA ASP A 38 15.29 -2.30 0.47
C ASP A 38 14.30 -1.13 0.56
N LEU A 39 13.00 -1.39 0.37
CA LEU A 39 11.96 -0.36 0.38
C LEU A 39 11.70 0.15 1.80
N ILE A 40 11.50 -0.76 2.76
CA ILE A 40 11.08 -0.46 4.13
C ILE A 40 11.87 0.70 4.79
N PRO A 41 13.21 0.71 4.82
CA PRO A 41 13.96 1.79 5.48
C PRO A 41 13.86 3.15 4.78
N ARG A 42 13.43 3.16 3.51
CA ARG A 42 13.24 4.35 2.68
C ARG A 42 11.83 4.94 2.81
N ILE A 43 10.93 4.31 3.58
CA ILE A 43 9.61 4.86 3.88
C ILE A 43 9.71 5.84 5.03
N GLY A 44 9.25 7.08 4.81
CA GLY A 44 9.20 8.14 5.82
C GLY A 44 7.81 8.30 6.45
N ALA A 45 6.75 8.01 5.71
CA ALA A 45 5.38 8.06 6.19
C ALA A 45 4.48 7.07 5.43
N LEU A 46 3.34 6.71 6.04
CA LEU A 46 2.28 5.96 5.37
C LEU A 46 1.07 6.84 5.07
N LEU A 47 0.47 6.63 3.90
CA LEU A 47 -0.88 7.10 3.57
C LEU A 47 -1.80 5.89 3.44
N VAL A 48 -2.73 5.71 4.36
CA VAL A 48 -3.47 4.46 4.54
C VAL A 48 -4.97 4.68 4.34
N GLY A 49 -5.63 3.81 3.60
CA GLY A 49 -7.10 3.81 3.51
C GLY A 49 -7.75 3.28 4.78
N ARG A 50 -8.93 3.82 5.14
CA ARG A 50 -9.67 3.43 6.35
C ARG A 50 -9.85 1.91 6.54
N ARG A 51 -10.15 1.19 5.46
CA ARG A 51 -10.34 -0.28 5.50
C ARG A 51 -9.02 -1.01 5.78
N THR A 52 -7.94 -0.57 5.15
CA THR A 52 -6.60 -1.13 5.39
C THR A 52 -6.11 -0.82 6.80
N PHE A 53 -6.37 0.39 7.31
CA PHE A 53 -6.07 0.75 8.70
C PHE A 53 -6.90 -0.04 9.71
N GLY A 54 -8.18 -0.26 9.40
CA GLY A 54 -9.07 -1.07 10.25
C GLY A 54 -8.62 -2.52 10.31
N GLY A 55 -8.13 -3.06 9.19
CA GLY A 55 -7.76 -4.46 9.04
C GLY A 55 -8.93 -5.42 9.29
N ASP A 56 -8.72 -6.68 8.93
CA ASP A 56 -9.54 -7.82 9.36
C ASP A 56 -8.69 -8.80 10.16
N ASP A 57 -7.69 -8.27 10.88
CA ASP A 57 -6.77 -9.07 11.68
C ASP A 57 -7.53 -9.75 12.83
N PRO A 58 -7.60 -11.09 12.87
CA PRO A 58 -8.29 -11.81 13.95
C PRO A 58 -7.66 -11.58 15.33
N HIS A 59 -6.46 -11.01 15.38
CA HIS A 59 -5.70 -10.67 16.58
C HIS A 59 -5.74 -9.17 16.92
N ARG A 60 -6.60 -8.39 16.26
CA ARG A 60 -6.74 -6.95 16.52
C ARG A 60 -6.94 -6.64 18.01
N GLY A 61 -6.20 -5.67 18.54
CA GLY A 61 -6.22 -5.30 19.95
C GLY A 61 -5.47 -6.26 20.88
N THR A 62 -4.69 -7.19 20.33
CA THR A 62 -3.85 -8.12 21.10
C THR A 62 -2.37 -7.94 20.74
N GLU A 63 -1.46 -8.55 21.52
CA GLU A 63 -0.02 -8.52 21.24
C GLU A 63 0.38 -9.16 19.90
N LYS A 64 -0.53 -9.96 19.31
CA LYS A 64 -0.35 -10.63 18.02
C LYS A 64 -0.93 -9.86 16.85
N GLU A 65 -1.48 -8.65 17.08
CA GLU A 65 -1.95 -7.78 16.01
C GLU A 65 -0.80 -7.47 15.05
N GLY A 66 -1.06 -7.71 13.77
CA GLY A 66 -0.16 -7.46 12.67
C GLY A 66 0.19 -5.98 12.58
N LYS A 67 1.49 -5.71 12.51
CA LYS A 67 2.02 -4.35 12.29
C LYS A 67 2.36 -4.15 10.82
N PRO A 68 2.38 -2.90 10.31
CA PRO A 68 2.88 -2.62 8.97
C PRO A 68 4.22 -3.29 8.72
N PHE A 69 4.36 -3.95 7.56
CA PHE A 69 5.56 -4.71 7.18
C PHE A 69 6.00 -5.74 8.23
N GLY A 70 5.06 -6.41 8.90
CA GLY A 70 5.37 -7.41 9.93
C GLY A 70 6.06 -6.81 11.16
N GLY A 71 5.94 -5.50 11.38
CA GLY A 71 6.63 -4.77 12.44
C GLY A 71 8.02 -4.27 12.06
N GLY A 72 8.46 -4.48 10.81
CA GLY A 72 9.73 -3.96 10.30
C GLY A 72 9.76 -2.45 10.06
N TRP A 73 8.62 -1.76 10.22
CA TRP A 73 8.50 -0.33 10.05
C TRP A 73 7.70 0.33 11.18
N SER A 74 8.12 1.53 11.56
CA SER A 74 7.42 2.42 12.49
C SER A 74 7.58 3.87 12.04
N GLY A 75 6.53 4.69 12.19
CA GLY A 75 6.55 6.09 11.83
C GLY A 75 5.15 6.68 11.65
N PRO A 76 5.05 7.93 11.17
CA PRO A 76 3.80 8.64 11.03
C PRO A 76 2.89 8.02 9.95
N GLN A 77 1.61 7.85 10.29
CA GLN A 77 0.57 7.31 9.41
C GLN A 77 -0.55 8.33 9.25
N PHE A 78 -1.00 8.52 8.02
CA PHE A 78 -2.11 9.39 7.67
C PHE A 78 -3.25 8.54 7.13
N VAL A 79 -4.35 8.44 7.88
CA VAL A 79 -5.48 7.59 7.51
C VAL A 79 -6.54 8.42 6.83
N LEU A 80 -6.75 8.18 5.53
CA LEU A 80 -7.79 8.87 4.76
C LEU A 80 -9.17 8.29 5.12
N THR A 81 -10.00 9.09 5.81
CA THR A 81 -11.36 8.73 6.23
C THR A 81 -12.21 9.96 6.49
N HIS A 82 -13.48 9.92 6.08
CA HIS A 82 -14.49 10.91 6.51
C HIS A 82 -15.06 10.64 7.92
N HIS A 83 -14.74 9.47 8.48
CA HIS A 83 -15.20 9.04 9.80
C HIS A 83 -13.98 8.69 10.65
N ALA A 84 -13.40 9.72 11.29
CA ALA A 84 -12.35 9.53 12.27
C ALA A 84 -12.96 8.87 13.53
N PRO A 85 -12.28 7.88 14.14
CA PRO A 85 -12.70 7.35 15.43
C PRO A 85 -12.48 8.38 16.54
N ASP A 86 -13.23 8.27 17.63
CA ASP A 86 -13.05 9.10 18.84
C ASP A 86 -11.80 8.71 19.65
N VAL A 87 -11.15 7.60 19.28
CA VAL A 87 -9.95 7.08 19.93
C VAL A 87 -8.71 7.61 19.23
N GLU A 88 -7.78 8.15 20.01
CA GLU A 88 -6.45 8.54 19.51
C GLU A 88 -5.54 7.32 19.38
N TYR A 89 -4.76 7.31 18.30
CA TYR A 89 -3.75 6.29 18.01
C TYR A 89 -2.38 6.97 17.91
N PRO A 90 -1.36 6.51 18.65
CA PRO A 90 -0.01 7.05 18.54
C PRO A 90 0.49 7.03 17.09
N ASP A 91 1.13 8.12 16.66
CA ASP A 91 1.67 8.31 15.31
C ASP A 91 0.65 8.24 14.16
N VAL A 92 -0.66 8.22 14.45
CA VAL A 92 -1.71 8.16 13.43
C VAL A 92 -2.50 9.47 13.42
N THR A 93 -2.65 10.06 12.24
CA THR A 93 -3.50 11.22 11.99
C THR A 93 -4.62 10.84 11.02
N PHE A 94 -5.87 11.03 11.41
CA PHE A 94 -7.02 10.84 10.52
C PHE A 94 -7.27 12.11 9.71
N VAL A 95 -7.41 11.99 8.40
CA VAL A 95 -7.57 13.12 7.48
C VAL A 95 -8.79 12.90 6.58
N GLY A 96 -9.61 13.94 6.41
CA GLY A 96 -10.89 13.86 5.71
C GLY A 96 -10.84 14.05 4.20
N ASP A 97 -9.72 14.47 3.62
CA ASP A 97 -9.59 14.72 2.19
C ASP A 97 -8.21 14.31 1.67
N LEU A 98 -8.17 13.91 0.39
CA LEU A 98 -6.97 13.35 -0.24
C LEU A 98 -5.82 14.35 -0.29
N ASN A 99 -6.10 15.61 -0.67
CA ASN A 99 -5.05 16.61 -0.90
C ASN A 99 -4.32 16.93 0.41
N THR A 100 -5.06 17.15 1.50
CA THR A 100 -4.50 17.37 2.83
C THR A 100 -3.74 16.13 3.30
N ALA A 101 -4.27 14.92 3.09
CA ALA A 101 -3.62 13.69 3.51
C ALA A 101 -2.28 13.48 2.78
N VAL A 102 -2.24 13.72 1.47
CA VAL A 102 -1.02 13.64 0.65
C VAL A 102 -0.02 14.71 1.09
N ALA A 103 -0.46 15.96 1.29
CA ALA A 103 0.42 17.05 1.72
C ALA A 103 1.05 16.77 3.10
N ALA A 104 0.24 16.34 4.07
CA ALA A 104 0.70 16.00 5.41
C ALA A 104 1.67 14.80 5.40
N ALA A 105 1.35 13.75 4.64
CA ALA A 105 2.22 12.60 4.49
C ALA A 105 3.56 12.95 3.82
N LYS A 106 3.54 13.77 2.76
CA LYS A 106 4.78 14.24 2.10
C LYS A 106 5.63 15.09 3.03
N ALA A 107 5.01 15.98 3.81
CA ALA A 107 5.72 16.82 4.78
C ALA A 107 6.40 15.96 5.86
N ALA A 108 5.70 14.95 6.38
CA ALA A 108 6.25 14.02 7.37
C ALA A 108 7.35 13.11 6.80
N ALA A 109 7.25 12.70 5.54
CA ALA A 109 8.24 11.85 4.89
C ALA A 109 9.54 12.59 4.52
N GLY A 110 9.50 13.91 4.28
CA GLY A 110 10.67 14.68 3.86
C GLY A 110 11.19 14.24 2.48
N ASP A 111 12.42 13.72 2.44
CA ASP A 111 13.04 13.18 1.21
C ASP A 111 12.85 11.67 1.04
N LYS A 112 12.15 11.02 1.96
CA LYS A 112 11.79 9.60 1.90
C LYS A 112 10.48 9.37 1.13
N TYR A 113 10.13 8.10 0.93
CA TYR A 113 8.86 7.73 0.33
C TYR A 113 7.68 7.97 1.27
N VAL A 114 6.55 8.40 0.69
CA VAL A 114 5.22 8.15 1.26
C VAL A 114 4.71 6.84 0.66
N ASN A 115 4.55 5.81 1.48
CA ASN A 115 4.00 4.55 1.00
C ASN A 115 2.48 4.51 1.17
N VAL A 116 1.76 4.35 0.06
CA VAL A 116 0.31 4.25 0.02
C VAL A 116 -0.10 2.80 0.31
N LEU A 117 -1.04 2.61 1.23
CA LEU A 117 -1.60 1.31 1.58
C LEU A 117 -3.13 1.33 1.40
N GLY A 118 -3.62 0.44 0.55
CA GLY A 118 -5.05 0.25 0.27
C GLY A 118 -5.44 0.68 -1.14
N ALA A 119 -6.10 -0.23 -1.86
CA ALA A 119 -6.45 -0.07 -3.28
C ALA A 119 -7.28 1.19 -3.59
N SER A 120 -8.24 1.54 -2.72
CA SER A 120 -9.09 2.72 -2.95
C SER A 120 -8.32 4.04 -2.86
N VAL A 121 -7.38 4.16 -1.92
CA VAL A 121 -6.55 5.38 -1.81
C VAL A 121 -5.53 5.44 -2.95
N ALA A 122 -4.94 4.31 -3.32
CA ALA A 122 -4.06 4.24 -4.48
C ALA A 122 -4.77 4.66 -5.78
N ALA A 123 -6.01 4.21 -6.01
CA ALA A 123 -6.81 4.63 -7.16
C ALA A 123 -7.10 6.15 -7.14
N GLN A 124 -7.48 6.70 -5.98
CA GLN A 124 -7.68 8.15 -5.83
C GLN A 124 -6.40 8.95 -6.11
N CYS A 125 -5.24 8.49 -5.63
CA CYS A 125 -3.95 9.12 -5.93
C CYS A 125 -3.62 9.06 -7.43
N LEU A 126 -3.93 7.96 -8.10
CA LEU A 126 -3.74 7.80 -9.54
C LEU A 126 -4.64 8.78 -10.32
N ASP A 127 -5.93 8.87 -9.94
CA ASP A 127 -6.91 9.75 -10.59
C ASP A 127 -6.59 11.24 -10.40
N ALA A 128 -6.07 11.59 -9.23
CA ALA A 128 -5.62 12.95 -8.93
C ALA A 128 -4.25 13.29 -9.57
N GLY A 129 -3.59 12.33 -10.22
CA GLY A 129 -2.28 12.53 -10.84
C GLY A 129 -1.15 12.79 -9.83
N VAL A 130 -1.29 12.31 -8.59
CA VAL A 130 -0.32 12.52 -7.51
C VAL A 130 0.46 11.25 -7.13
N LEU A 131 0.12 10.11 -7.74
CA LEU A 131 0.86 8.86 -7.57
C LEU A 131 2.11 8.88 -8.47
N ASP A 132 3.29 8.75 -7.90
CA ASP A 132 4.56 8.83 -8.64
C ASP A 132 5.07 7.44 -9.08
N GLU A 133 4.97 6.44 -8.19
CA GLU A 133 5.50 5.10 -8.40
C GLU A 133 4.51 4.00 -8.01
N ILE A 134 4.61 2.86 -8.69
CA ILE A 134 3.94 1.61 -8.33
C ILE A 134 5.02 0.54 -8.17
N PHE A 135 5.00 -0.16 -7.04
CA PHE A 135 5.77 -1.36 -6.80
C PHE A 135 4.80 -2.53 -6.57
N VAL A 136 4.73 -3.44 -7.53
CA VAL A 136 3.93 -4.65 -7.42
C VAL A 136 4.79 -5.91 -7.41
N GLY A 137 4.62 -6.74 -6.39
CA GLY A 137 5.11 -8.12 -6.36
C GLY A 137 4.03 -9.08 -6.85
N ILE A 138 4.30 -9.87 -7.89
CA ILE A 138 3.34 -10.83 -8.46
C ILE A 138 3.67 -12.22 -7.92
N ALA A 139 2.75 -12.77 -7.13
CA ALA A 139 2.82 -14.13 -6.60
C ALA A 139 2.20 -15.15 -7.59
N PRO A 140 2.73 -16.38 -7.70
CA PRO A 140 2.31 -17.40 -8.66
C PRO A 140 1.05 -18.15 -8.18
N VAL A 141 0.00 -17.41 -7.87
CA VAL A 141 -1.28 -17.93 -7.41
C VAL A 141 -2.43 -17.22 -8.11
N MET A 142 -3.52 -17.93 -8.35
CA MET A 142 -4.81 -17.38 -8.74
C MET A 142 -5.69 -17.34 -7.50
N LEU A 143 -6.04 -16.15 -7.00
CA LEU A 143 -6.83 -16.03 -5.77
C LEU A 143 -8.34 -16.14 -6.04
N GLY A 144 -8.77 -15.86 -7.26
CA GLY A 144 -10.13 -15.99 -7.76
C GLY A 144 -11.04 -14.80 -7.41
N ASP A 145 -10.94 -14.27 -6.19
CA ASP A 145 -11.77 -13.15 -5.73
C ASP A 145 -11.11 -12.34 -4.61
N GLY A 146 -11.68 -11.17 -4.32
CA GLY A 146 -11.27 -10.30 -3.23
C GLY A 146 -11.01 -8.88 -3.70
N VAL A 147 -9.92 -8.31 -3.21
CA VAL A 147 -9.58 -6.90 -3.39
C VAL A 147 -8.58 -6.77 -4.51
N ARG A 148 -8.98 -6.18 -5.65
CA ARG A 148 -8.06 -5.96 -6.77
C ARG A 148 -7.03 -4.88 -6.44
N LEU A 149 -5.81 -5.02 -6.98
CA LEU A 149 -4.74 -4.01 -6.91
C LEU A 149 -5.25 -2.64 -7.39
N PHE A 150 -5.89 -2.64 -8.57
CA PHE A 150 -6.66 -1.52 -9.09
C PHE A 150 -8.00 -2.05 -9.62
N ASN A 151 -9.10 -1.57 -9.03
CA ASN A 151 -10.43 -1.73 -9.60
C ASN A 151 -10.89 -0.38 -10.15
N HIS A 152 -10.52 -0.08 -11.40
CA HIS A 152 -10.71 1.24 -12.00
C HIS A 152 -11.52 1.18 -13.32
N PRO A 153 -12.76 0.68 -13.30
CA PRO A 153 -13.63 0.72 -14.47
C PRO A 153 -13.97 2.17 -14.85
N GLY A 154 -13.92 2.49 -16.15
CA GLY A 154 -14.18 3.85 -16.64
C GLY A 154 -13.01 4.83 -16.45
N GLY A 155 -11.88 4.35 -15.91
CA GLY A 155 -10.65 5.10 -15.77
C GLY A 155 -10.01 5.49 -17.09
N LYS A 156 -9.11 6.48 -17.03
CA LYS A 156 -8.27 6.87 -18.17
C LYS A 156 -7.09 5.90 -18.31
N SER A 157 -6.60 5.75 -19.54
CA SER A 157 -5.32 5.08 -19.76
C SER A 157 -4.21 5.89 -19.12
N VAL A 158 -3.42 5.27 -18.25
CA VAL A 158 -2.25 5.87 -17.61
C VAL A 158 -1.00 5.17 -18.15
N ALA A 159 -0.07 5.94 -18.71
CA ALA A 159 1.19 5.39 -19.20
C ALA A 159 2.12 5.10 -18.01
N LEU A 160 2.75 3.92 -18.03
CA LEU A 160 3.68 3.48 -17.00
C LEU A 160 5.04 3.16 -17.61
N GLU A 161 6.11 3.64 -16.98
CA GLU A 161 7.48 3.33 -17.37
C GLU A 161 8.09 2.35 -16.37
N ARG A 162 8.48 1.15 -16.83
CA ARG A 162 9.20 0.19 -16.00
C ARG A 162 10.65 0.61 -15.84
N PHE A 163 11.08 0.84 -14.60
CA PHE A 163 12.48 1.17 -14.28
C PHE A 163 13.20 0.10 -13.45
N ALA A 164 12.48 -0.87 -12.89
CA ALA A 164 13.10 -2.06 -12.29
C ALA A 164 12.23 -3.31 -12.48
N LEU A 165 12.91 -4.45 -12.61
CA LEU A 165 12.33 -5.79 -12.61
C LEU A 165 13.28 -6.69 -11.81
N THR A 166 12.81 -7.22 -10.69
CA THR A 166 13.55 -8.21 -9.88
C THR A 166 12.65 -9.41 -9.61
N TYR A 167 13.21 -10.50 -9.11
CA TYR A 167 12.41 -11.67 -8.76
C TYR A 167 13.09 -12.47 -7.65
N THR A 168 12.28 -13.20 -6.91
CA THR A 168 12.68 -14.28 -6.01
C THR A 168 12.20 -15.62 -6.60
N ALA A 169 12.34 -16.72 -5.86
CA ALA A 169 11.77 -18.00 -6.28
C ALA A 169 10.24 -17.94 -6.46
N ASN A 170 9.55 -17.09 -5.69
CA ASN A 170 8.09 -17.07 -5.62
C ASN A 170 7.46 -15.73 -5.98
N VAL A 171 8.22 -14.66 -6.26
CA VAL A 171 7.65 -13.34 -6.53
C VAL A 171 8.37 -12.68 -7.70
N THR A 172 7.62 -12.12 -8.65
CA THR A 172 8.15 -11.21 -9.67
C THR A 172 7.82 -9.78 -9.31
N ASN A 173 8.83 -8.95 -9.09
CA ASN A 173 8.70 -7.57 -8.65
C ASN A 173 8.84 -6.59 -9.82
N LEU A 174 7.83 -5.76 -10.03
CA LEU A 174 7.85 -4.67 -10.99
C LEU A 174 7.88 -3.33 -10.24
N ARG A 175 8.81 -2.44 -10.63
CA ARG A 175 8.73 -1.03 -10.26
C ARG A 175 8.50 -0.17 -11.50
N LEU A 176 7.47 0.65 -11.40
CA LEU A 176 6.89 1.44 -12.47
C LEU A 176 6.82 2.90 -12.02
N ARG A 177 7.16 3.84 -12.89
CA ARG A 177 6.81 5.26 -12.73
C ARG A 177 5.51 5.54 -13.47
N VAL A 178 4.68 6.39 -12.88
CA VAL A 178 3.53 6.96 -13.55
C VAL A 178 4.02 8.09 -14.45
N ALA A 179 3.84 7.95 -15.77
CA ALA A 179 4.20 9.01 -16.71
C ALA A 179 3.11 10.08 -16.70
N GLY A 180 3.53 11.35 -16.56
CA GLY A 180 2.64 12.53 -16.59
C GLY A 180 2.19 12.92 -17.98
#